data_AF-A0AAF0VT36-F1
#
_entry.id   AF-A0AAF0VT36-F1
#
_cell.length_a   1.000
_cell.length_b   1.000
_cell.length_c   1.000
_cell.angle_alpha   90.00
_cell.angle_beta   90.00
_cell.angle_gamma   90.00
#
_symmetry.space_group_name_H-M   'P 1'
#
loop_
_entity.id
_entity.type
_entity.pdbx_description
1 polymer ?
#
loop_
_entity_poly.entity_id
_entity_poly.type
_entity_poly.pdbx_seq_one_letter_code
_entity_poly.pdbx_strand_id
1 'polypeptide(L)'
;MLQGVRRGIAAALSVAALSACGTTSGGDEGAATTSSDVEANLRARPSFEDARQQYRAAVEGWAAQIVSMSTGLTWRVKEDSWVGCSGDYANTPGVHAYIYVVFDGPVPDESWPRALDVVRQGAAQLGATTVTTPVDTPRDHDVVFAGSDGVAVEFGTKAVGVLSATSDCRLRRADLPVDIP
;
A
#
# COMPACT_ATOMS: atom_id res chain seq x y z
N MET A 1 35.45 -49.28 29.39
CA MET A 1 36.00 -50.36 28.53
C MET A 1 35.07 -50.46 27.33
N LEU A 2 35.48 -49.90 26.18
CA LEU A 2 35.93 -50.66 24.99
C LEU A 2 34.80 -51.54 24.43
N GLN A 3 34.14 -51.21 23.32
CA GLN A 3 34.56 -51.42 21.92
C GLN A 3 33.33 -51.04 21.06
N GLY A 4 33.37 -50.62 19.80
CA GLY A 4 34.31 -50.90 18.73
C GLY A 4 33.48 -51.11 17.46
N VAL A 5 33.76 -50.29 16.46
CA VAL A 5 33.14 -50.17 15.13
C VAL A 5 33.27 -51.48 14.32
N ARG A 6 32.27 -51.84 13.46
CA ARG A 6 32.41 -51.98 11.98
C ARG A 6 31.41 -52.92 11.27
N ARG A 7 31.00 -52.40 10.10
CA ARG A 7 30.79 -53.04 8.78
C ARG A 7 29.41 -53.61 8.42
N GLY A 8 28.87 -53.08 7.33
CA GLY A 8 27.87 -53.73 6.48
C GLY A 8 27.61 -52.91 5.21
N ILE A 9 28.30 -53.26 4.13
CA ILE A 9 28.07 -52.75 2.77
C ILE A 9 26.72 -53.30 2.27
N ALA A 10 25.87 -52.45 1.68
CA ALA A 10 24.77 -52.91 0.85
C ALA A 10 24.77 -52.13 -0.47
N ALA A 11 25.01 -52.88 -1.55
CA ALA A 11 24.98 -52.42 -2.92
C ALA A 11 23.53 -52.28 -3.44
N ALA A 12 23.43 -51.50 -4.51
CA ALA A 12 22.24 -51.00 -5.18
C ALA A 12 21.18 -52.03 -5.58
N LEU A 13 19.92 -51.56 -5.69
CA LEU A 13 18.97 -52.01 -6.70
C LEU A 13 17.91 -50.91 -6.92
N SER A 14 18.01 -50.24 -8.06
CA SER A 14 17.00 -49.33 -8.59
C SER A 14 15.81 -50.13 -9.14
N VAL A 15 14.59 -49.75 -8.78
CA VAL A 15 13.39 -50.04 -9.58
C VAL A 15 12.60 -48.73 -9.72
N ALA A 16 12.49 -48.27 -10.96
CA ALA A 16 11.56 -47.23 -11.36
C ALA A 16 10.26 -47.89 -11.84
N ALA A 17 9.10 -47.34 -11.45
CA ALA A 17 8.02 -46.90 -12.35
C ALA A 17 6.61 -46.88 -11.69
N LEU A 18 6.02 -45.68 -11.76
CA LEU A 18 4.62 -45.35 -12.13
C LEU A 18 3.44 -45.61 -11.17
N SER A 19 2.90 -44.49 -10.71
CA SER A 19 1.48 -44.08 -10.83
C SER A 19 0.38 -44.93 -10.19
N ALA A 20 -0.15 -44.43 -9.06
CA ALA A 20 -1.55 -44.61 -8.71
C ALA A 20 -2.13 -43.26 -8.25
N CYS A 21 -3.01 -42.73 -9.10
CA CYS A 21 -3.91 -41.61 -8.82
C CYS A 21 -4.87 -42.05 -7.70
N GLY A 22 -4.80 -41.37 -6.55
CA GLY A 22 -5.70 -41.57 -5.41
C GLY A 22 -6.35 -40.24 -5.07
N THR A 23 -7.59 -40.08 -5.52
CA THR A 23 -8.46 -38.92 -5.34
C THR A 23 -8.67 -38.63 -3.86
N THR A 24 -8.11 -37.53 -3.37
CA THR A 24 -8.56 -36.85 -2.16
C THR A 24 -9.26 -35.57 -2.60
N SER A 25 -10.55 -35.71 -2.92
CA SER A 25 -11.46 -34.57 -3.06
C SER A 25 -11.75 -34.05 -1.65
N GLY A 26 -11.04 -33.00 -1.26
CA GLY A 26 -11.14 -32.45 0.08
C GLY A 26 -10.28 -31.21 0.21
N GLY A 27 -10.71 -30.14 -0.43
CA GLY A 27 -10.13 -28.81 -0.27
C GLY A 27 -10.90 -27.83 -1.12
N ASP A 28 -11.63 -26.91 -0.50
CA ASP A 28 -11.93 -25.61 -1.10
C ASP A 28 -10.58 -24.97 -1.47
N GLU A 29 -10.10 -25.27 -2.68
CA GLU A 29 -9.00 -24.55 -3.30
C GLU A 29 -9.56 -23.20 -3.71
N GLY A 30 -9.44 -22.22 -2.80
CA GLY A 30 -9.42 -20.82 -3.21
C GLY A 30 -8.38 -20.72 -4.33
N ALA A 31 -8.85 -20.52 -5.57
CA ALA A 31 -8.00 -20.54 -6.74
C ALA A 31 -6.81 -19.61 -6.50
N ALA A 32 -5.60 -20.18 -6.50
CA ALA A 32 -4.40 -19.39 -6.38
C ALA A 32 -4.34 -18.41 -7.56
N THR A 33 -4.47 -17.11 -7.29
CA THR A 33 -4.35 -16.07 -8.31
C THR A 33 -2.99 -16.18 -8.98
N THR A 34 -2.97 -16.40 -10.30
CA THR A 34 -1.72 -16.51 -11.04
C THR A 34 -1.12 -15.13 -11.28
N SER A 35 0.20 -15.05 -11.54
CA SER A 35 0.86 -13.77 -11.86
C SER A 35 0.23 -13.07 -13.08
N SER A 36 -0.28 -13.82 -14.06
CA SER A 36 -1.00 -13.28 -15.20
C SER A 36 -2.33 -12.63 -14.83
N ASP A 37 -3.05 -13.17 -13.84
CA ASP A 37 -4.32 -12.61 -13.38
C ASP A 37 -4.09 -11.31 -12.60
N VAL A 38 -3.04 -11.26 -11.77
CA VAL A 38 -2.63 -10.06 -11.04
C VAL A 38 -2.29 -8.91 -12.01
N GLU A 39 -1.49 -9.18 -13.05
CA GLU A 39 -1.10 -8.16 -14.02
C GLU A 39 -2.28 -7.72 -14.91
N ALA A 40 -3.17 -8.64 -15.27
CA ALA A 40 -4.40 -8.31 -15.99
C ALA A 40 -5.30 -7.36 -15.19
N ASN A 41 -5.42 -7.57 -13.87
CA ASN A 41 -6.14 -6.65 -12.99
C ASN A 41 -5.54 -5.25 -12.97
N LEU A 42 -4.20 -5.11 -13.04
CA LEU A 42 -3.57 -3.80 -13.12
C LEU A 42 -3.81 -3.10 -14.46
N ARG A 43 -3.83 -3.84 -15.57
CA ARG A 43 -4.11 -3.28 -16.91
C ARG A 43 -5.52 -2.70 -17.05
N ALA A 44 -6.47 -3.17 -16.24
CA ALA A 44 -7.84 -2.66 -16.22
C ALA A 44 -7.99 -1.35 -15.41
N ARG A 45 -6.95 -0.89 -14.71
CA ARG A 45 -6.97 0.33 -13.90
C ARG A 45 -6.50 1.54 -14.71
N PRO A 46 -6.98 2.76 -14.40
CA PRO A 46 -6.35 3.99 -14.86
C PRO A 46 -4.85 4.03 -14.56
N SER A 47 -4.09 4.80 -15.34
CA SER A 47 -2.63 4.82 -15.25
C SER A 47 -2.10 5.38 -13.92
N PHE A 48 -0.85 5.04 -13.60
CA PHE A 48 -0.11 5.66 -12.51
C PHE A 48 -0.11 7.19 -12.61
N GLU A 49 0.03 7.74 -13.81
CA GLU A 49 0.02 9.18 -14.03
C GLU A 49 -1.32 9.81 -13.65
N ASP A 50 -2.43 9.14 -13.96
CA ASP A 50 -3.78 9.61 -13.58
C ASP A 50 -3.99 9.51 -12.07
N ALA A 51 -3.58 8.40 -11.46
CA ALA A 51 -3.65 8.22 -10.01
C ALA A 51 -2.77 9.25 -9.27
N ARG A 52 -1.55 9.51 -9.74
CA ARG A 52 -0.66 10.52 -9.18
C ARG A 52 -1.30 11.91 -9.20
N GLN A 53 -1.94 12.29 -10.32
CA GLN A 53 -2.65 13.56 -10.41
C GLN A 53 -3.83 13.63 -9.45
N GLN A 54 -4.64 12.57 -9.36
CA GLN A 54 -5.77 12.48 -8.44
C GLN A 54 -5.32 12.63 -6.98
N TYR A 55 -4.33 11.85 -6.56
CA TYR A 55 -3.83 11.85 -5.18
C TYR A 55 -3.16 13.17 -4.83
N ARG A 56 -2.40 13.75 -5.75
CA ARG A 56 -1.79 15.07 -5.58
C ARG A 56 -2.85 16.14 -5.35
N ALA A 57 -3.85 16.20 -6.22
CA ALA A 57 -4.94 17.17 -6.11
C ALA A 57 -5.72 17.00 -4.79
N ALA A 58 -5.96 15.75 -4.37
CA ALA A 58 -6.63 15.45 -3.11
C ALA A 58 -5.81 15.97 -1.91
N VAL A 59 -4.54 15.58 -1.80
CA VAL A 59 -3.67 15.97 -0.67
C VAL A 59 -3.47 17.49 -0.62
N GLU A 60 -3.19 18.14 -1.75
CA GLU A 60 -3.06 19.60 -1.80
C GLU A 60 -4.37 20.30 -1.43
N GLY A 61 -5.51 19.77 -1.87
CA GLY A 61 -6.84 20.28 -1.52
C GLY A 61 -7.14 20.17 -0.02
N TRP A 62 -6.80 19.04 0.62
CA TRP A 62 -6.97 18.86 2.06
C TRP A 62 -6.01 19.76 2.84
N ALA A 63 -4.75 19.87 2.42
CA ALA A 63 -3.78 20.77 3.05
C ALA A 63 -4.24 22.24 2.98
N ALA A 64 -4.78 22.68 1.84
CA ALA A 64 -5.36 24.00 1.67
C ALA A 64 -6.56 24.24 2.61
N GLN A 65 -7.43 23.24 2.77
CA GLN A 65 -8.54 23.32 3.72
C GLN A 65 -8.04 23.39 5.17
N ILE A 66 -7.05 22.58 5.55
CA ILE A 66 -6.49 22.56 6.90
C ILE A 66 -5.87 23.91 7.26
N VAL A 67 -5.07 24.52 6.38
CA VAL A 67 -4.47 25.84 6.68
C VAL A 67 -5.51 26.96 6.76
N SER A 68 -6.67 26.82 6.10
CA SER A 68 -7.76 27.79 6.26
C SER A 68 -8.36 27.82 7.67
N MET A 69 -8.08 26.80 8.50
CA MET A 69 -8.57 26.66 9.88
C MET A 69 -7.61 27.26 10.91
N SER A 70 -6.38 27.61 10.52
CA SER A 70 -5.31 28.00 11.44
C SER A 70 -4.63 29.28 10.97
N THR A 71 -4.53 30.28 11.84
CA THR A 71 -3.89 31.56 11.48
C THR A 71 -2.39 31.37 11.29
N GLY A 72 -1.87 31.73 10.12
CA GLY A 72 -0.43 31.76 9.83
C GLY A 72 0.20 30.40 9.53
N LEU A 73 -0.59 29.32 9.46
CA LEU A 73 -0.10 28.02 9.03
C LEU A 73 0.01 28.00 7.50
N THR A 74 1.15 27.54 6.97
CA THR A 74 1.34 27.29 5.53
C THR A 74 1.81 25.87 5.29
N TRP A 75 1.82 25.44 4.03
CA TRP A 75 2.26 24.09 3.66
C TRP A 75 3.03 24.11 2.34
N ARG A 76 3.81 23.05 2.13
CA ARG A 76 4.47 22.78 0.86
C ARG A 76 4.49 21.29 0.56
N VAL A 77 4.56 20.96 -0.72
CA VAL A 77 4.91 19.59 -1.14
C VAL A 77 6.36 19.32 -0.75
N LYS A 78 6.57 18.27 0.03
CA LYS A 78 7.89 17.78 0.41
C LYS A 78 8.34 16.68 -0.55
N GLU A 79 7.41 15.82 -0.97
CA GLU A 79 7.68 14.74 -1.90
C GLU A 79 6.47 14.49 -2.80
N ASP A 80 6.76 14.19 -4.07
CA ASP A 80 5.80 13.72 -5.05
C ASP A 80 6.53 12.71 -5.95
N SER A 81 6.50 11.46 -5.50
CA SER A 81 7.34 10.37 -5.97
C SER A 81 6.51 9.10 -6.21
N TRP A 82 7.20 7.97 -6.30
CA TRP A 82 6.59 6.66 -6.47
C TRP A 82 7.44 5.60 -5.79
N VAL A 83 6.78 4.49 -5.44
CA VAL A 83 7.43 3.29 -4.88
C VAL A 83 6.90 2.06 -5.60
N GLY A 84 7.73 1.00 -5.69
CA GLY A 84 7.30 -0.27 -6.25
C GLY A 84 6.18 -0.90 -5.43
N CYS A 85 5.32 -1.67 -6.08
CA CYS A 85 4.23 -2.34 -5.38
C CYS A 85 4.71 -3.46 -4.45
N SER A 86 3.87 -3.81 -3.49
CA SER A 86 4.10 -4.88 -2.52
C SER A 86 2.94 -5.89 -2.50
N GLY A 87 3.05 -6.93 -1.67
CA GLY A 87 2.05 -7.99 -1.58
C GLY A 87 1.89 -8.74 -2.91
N ASP A 88 0.64 -8.99 -3.31
CA ASP A 88 0.31 -9.73 -4.53
C ASP A 88 0.90 -9.08 -5.80
N TYR A 89 1.14 -7.76 -5.78
CA TYR A 89 1.66 -7.00 -6.91
C TYR A 89 3.20 -6.85 -6.90
N ALA A 90 3.91 -7.44 -5.93
CA ALA A 90 5.37 -7.26 -5.75
C ALA A 90 6.20 -7.71 -6.97
N ASN A 91 5.69 -8.66 -7.76
CA ASN A 91 6.35 -9.20 -8.95
C ASN A 91 5.81 -8.61 -10.26
N THR A 92 5.11 -7.46 -10.19
CA THR A 92 4.61 -6.73 -11.35
C THR A 92 5.43 -5.45 -11.59
N PRO A 93 5.39 -4.85 -12.79
CA PRO A 93 5.97 -3.52 -13.01
C PRO A 93 5.15 -2.38 -12.39
N GLY A 94 4.10 -2.68 -11.60
CA GLY A 94 3.25 -1.69 -10.97
C GLY A 94 3.97 -0.83 -9.92
N VAL A 95 3.48 0.39 -9.76
CA VAL A 95 3.97 1.36 -8.79
C VAL A 95 2.82 2.07 -8.07
N HIS A 96 3.07 2.50 -6.83
CA HIS A 96 2.21 3.42 -6.10
C HIS A 96 2.67 4.86 -6.33
N ALA A 97 1.74 5.80 -6.43
CA ALA A 97 2.03 7.21 -6.24
C ALA A 97 2.21 7.50 -4.75
N TYR A 98 3.17 8.35 -4.41
CA TYR A 98 3.40 8.82 -3.04
C TYR A 98 3.45 10.35 -3.02
N ILE A 99 2.50 10.96 -2.32
CA ILE A 99 2.43 12.41 -2.14
C ILE A 99 2.61 12.70 -0.66
N TYR A 100 3.51 13.62 -0.33
CA TYR A 100 3.78 14.02 1.04
C TYR A 100 3.93 15.53 1.13
N VAL A 101 3.06 16.16 1.92
CA VAL A 101 3.13 17.58 2.28
C VAL A 101 3.56 17.75 3.73
N VAL A 102 4.26 18.85 3.97
CA VAL A 102 4.67 19.28 5.32
C VAL A 102 4.14 20.68 5.56
N PHE A 103 3.58 20.90 6.75
CA PHE A 103 3.18 22.21 7.23
C PHE A 103 4.39 22.93 7.85
N ASP A 104 4.38 24.26 7.88
CA ASP A 104 5.47 25.06 8.45
C ASP A 104 5.45 25.12 10.00
N GLY A 105 4.41 24.59 10.62
CA GLY A 105 4.25 24.45 12.06
C GLY A 105 3.30 23.29 12.41
N PRO A 106 3.04 23.06 13.70
CA PRO A 106 2.08 22.06 14.14
C PRO A 106 0.65 22.49 13.81
N VAL A 107 -0.21 21.52 13.53
CA VAL A 107 -1.67 21.74 13.55
C VAL A 107 -2.10 21.92 15.01
N PRO A 108 -2.75 23.04 15.38
CA PRO A 108 -3.17 23.29 16.77
C PRO A 108 -4.22 22.29 17.25
N ASP A 109 -4.20 21.95 18.55
CA ASP A 109 -5.12 20.99 19.17
C ASP A 109 -6.59 21.43 19.01
N GLU A 110 -6.87 22.73 19.04
CA GLU A 110 -8.21 23.29 18.83
C GLU A 110 -8.75 23.09 17.41
N SER A 111 -7.85 23.02 16.42
CA SER A 111 -8.18 22.81 15.01
C SER A 111 -8.12 21.34 14.61
N TRP A 112 -7.41 20.51 15.39
CA TRP A 112 -7.14 19.10 15.09
C TRP A 112 -8.40 18.29 14.75
N PRO A 113 -9.50 18.31 15.54
CA PRO A 113 -10.68 17.51 15.21
C PRO A 113 -11.28 17.83 13.84
N ARG A 114 -11.27 19.11 13.44
CA ARG A 114 -11.81 19.56 12.15
C ARG A 114 -10.85 19.24 11.00
N ALA A 115 -9.55 19.39 11.23
CA ALA A 115 -8.53 19.00 10.26
C ALA A 115 -8.55 17.48 9.99
N LEU A 116 -8.68 16.68 11.05
CA LEU A 116 -8.79 15.23 10.95
C LEU A 116 -10.05 14.79 10.21
N ASP A 117 -11.18 15.49 10.39
CA ASP A 117 -12.42 15.18 9.68
C ASP A 117 -12.29 15.41 8.16
N VAL A 118 -11.61 16.48 7.73
CA VAL A 118 -11.29 16.71 6.30
C VAL A 118 -10.50 15.53 5.73
N VAL A 119 -9.44 15.10 6.42
CA VAL A 119 -8.61 14.00 5.94
C VAL A 119 -9.39 12.68 5.97
N ARG A 120 -10.19 12.42 7.01
CA ARG A 120 -11.02 11.20 7.11
C ARG A 120 -12.00 11.10 5.94
N GLN A 121 -12.72 12.18 5.64
CA GLN A 121 -13.69 12.20 4.54
C GLN A 121 -13.00 12.05 3.19
N GLY A 122 -11.87 12.72 3.01
CA GLY A 122 -11.04 12.60 1.81
C GLY A 122 -10.46 11.19 1.61
N ALA A 123 -9.89 10.60 2.65
CA ALA A 123 -9.36 9.25 2.64
C ALA A 123 -10.43 8.22 2.30
N ALA A 124 -11.65 8.38 2.82
CA ALA A 124 -12.78 7.53 2.48
C ALA A 124 -13.16 7.59 0.99
N GLN A 125 -13.04 8.76 0.34
CA GLN A 125 -13.26 8.89 -1.11
C GLN A 125 -12.19 8.13 -1.94
N LEU A 126 -11.02 7.89 -1.36
CA LEU A 126 -9.96 7.06 -1.95
C LEU A 126 -10.06 5.58 -1.55
N GLY A 127 -11.10 5.19 -0.81
CA GLY A 127 -11.26 3.81 -0.32
C GLY A 127 -10.43 3.47 0.92
N ALA A 128 -9.76 4.45 1.55
CA ALA A 128 -9.03 4.27 2.80
C ALA A 128 -9.95 4.49 4.00
N THR A 129 -10.65 3.43 4.43
CA THR A 129 -11.66 3.49 5.49
C THR A 129 -11.23 2.82 6.80
N THR A 130 -10.18 1.99 6.78
CA THR A 130 -9.67 1.32 7.98
C THR A 130 -8.79 2.29 8.76
N VAL A 131 -9.15 2.59 10.01
CA VAL A 131 -8.47 3.62 10.81
C VAL A 131 -7.57 2.97 11.86
N THR A 132 -6.33 3.44 11.95
CA THR A 132 -5.42 3.19 13.07
C THR A 132 -4.98 4.53 13.64
N THR A 133 -4.88 4.62 14.96
CA THR A 133 -4.44 5.83 15.66
C THR A 133 -3.20 5.50 16.50
N PRO A 134 -1.98 5.60 15.91
CA PRO A 134 -0.74 5.30 16.63
C PRO A 134 -0.54 6.16 17.87
N VAL A 135 -0.89 7.45 17.81
CA VAL A 135 -0.85 8.37 18.96
C VAL A 135 -2.00 9.39 18.89
N ASP A 136 -2.58 9.70 20.05
CA ASP A 136 -3.61 10.75 20.19
C ASP A 136 -3.49 11.42 21.56
N THR A 137 -2.61 12.40 21.66
CA THR A 137 -2.38 13.18 22.89
C THR A 137 -2.18 14.65 22.54
N PRO A 138 -2.39 15.59 23.48
CA PRO A 138 -2.22 17.02 23.20
C PRO A 138 -0.86 17.34 22.58
N ARG A 139 -0.86 18.00 21.41
CA ARG A 139 0.31 18.34 20.58
C ARG A 139 1.09 17.16 19.99
N ASP A 140 0.54 15.94 20.02
CA ASP A 140 1.13 14.76 19.39
C ASP A 140 -0.01 13.83 18.94
N HIS A 141 -0.40 13.99 17.68
CA HIS A 141 -1.46 13.21 17.06
C HIS A 141 -0.94 12.53 15.79
N ASP A 142 -1.38 11.31 15.55
CA ASP A 142 -1.08 10.55 14.35
C ASP A 142 -2.22 9.61 14.03
N VAL A 143 -2.70 9.64 12.79
CA VAL A 143 -3.80 8.82 12.31
C VAL A 143 -3.49 8.31 10.91
N VAL A 144 -3.63 7.00 10.74
CA VAL A 144 -3.46 6.31 9.47
C VAL A 144 -4.80 5.76 9.02
N PHE A 145 -5.17 6.06 7.79
CA PHE A 145 -6.31 5.51 7.07
C PHE A 145 -5.77 4.54 6.00
N ALA A 146 -6.21 3.29 6.00
CA ALA A 146 -5.77 2.26 5.08
C ALA A 146 -6.94 1.72 4.23
N GLY A 147 -6.65 1.36 2.98
CA GLY A 147 -7.56 0.73 2.02
C GLY A 147 -6.94 -0.53 1.41
N SER A 148 -7.59 -1.07 0.38
CA SER A 148 -7.07 -2.20 -0.39
C SER A 148 -5.83 -1.81 -1.22
N ASP A 149 -5.08 -2.81 -1.67
CA ASP A 149 -4.01 -2.66 -2.66
C ASP A 149 -2.95 -1.60 -2.34
N GLY A 150 -2.69 -1.37 -1.05
CA GLY A 150 -1.68 -0.42 -0.56
C GLY A 150 -2.13 1.04 -0.47
N VAL A 151 -3.42 1.34 -0.67
CA VAL A 151 -3.94 2.69 -0.41
C VAL A 151 -3.72 3.03 1.06
N ALA A 152 -3.06 4.16 1.32
CA ALA A 152 -2.89 4.68 2.66
C ALA A 152 -2.93 6.21 2.65
N VAL A 153 -3.47 6.80 3.71
CA VAL A 153 -3.38 8.23 4.01
C VAL A 153 -2.95 8.38 5.46
N GLU A 154 -1.90 9.14 5.71
CA GLU A 154 -1.39 9.41 7.05
C GLU A 154 -1.45 10.89 7.33
N PHE A 155 -2.01 11.26 8.48
CA PHE A 155 -2.09 12.64 8.94
C PHE A 155 -1.66 12.72 10.40
N GLY A 156 -0.65 13.53 10.66
CA GLY A 156 -0.08 13.67 11.99
C GLY A 156 0.43 15.08 12.26
N THR A 157 0.63 15.38 13.54
CA THR A 157 1.20 16.64 14.01
C THR A 157 1.97 16.44 15.30
N LYS A 158 3.16 17.03 15.38
CA LYS A 158 3.95 17.13 16.61
C LYS A 158 4.79 18.40 16.63
N ALA A 159 5.99 18.35 16.07
CA ALA A 159 6.81 19.53 15.84
C ALA A 159 6.31 20.34 14.63
N VAL A 160 5.81 19.62 13.63
CA VAL A 160 5.13 20.15 12.44
C VAL A 160 3.98 19.22 12.10
N GLY A 161 3.00 19.71 11.33
CA GLY A 161 2.02 18.87 10.68
C GLY A 161 2.63 18.13 9.48
N VAL A 162 2.12 16.93 9.23
CA VAL A 162 2.45 16.10 8.06
C VAL A 162 1.17 15.48 7.50
N LEU A 163 1.07 15.42 6.18
CA LEU A 163 -0.02 14.71 5.49
C LEU A 163 0.58 13.98 4.30
N SER A 164 0.38 12.67 4.21
CA SER A 164 0.81 11.87 3.08
C SER A 164 -0.28 10.95 2.56
N ALA A 165 -0.19 10.59 1.29
CA ALA A 165 -1.06 9.61 0.67
C ALA A 165 -0.29 8.71 -0.30
N THR A 166 -0.57 7.41 -0.22
CA THR A 166 -0.09 6.37 -1.12
C THR A 166 -1.28 5.83 -1.91
N SER A 167 -1.16 5.76 -3.24
CA SER A 167 -2.22 5.21 -4.08
C SER A 167 -2.29 3.69 -4.03
N ASP A 168 -3.34 3.11 -4.62
CA ASP A 168 -3.29 1.71 -5.01
C ASP A 168 -2.22 1.47 -6.09
N CYS A 169 -1.86 0.21 -6.30
CA CYS A 169 -0.89 -0.18 -7.31
C CYS A 169 -1.40 0.10 -8.73
N ARG A 170 -0.60 0.77 -9.58
CA ARG A 170 -0.94 1.11 -10.97
C ARG A 170 0.20 0.80 -11.94
N LEU A 171 -0.14 0.43 -13.17
CA LEU A 171 0.82 0.43 -14.28
C LEU A 171 1.05 1.85 -14.78
N ARG A 172 2.27 2.13 -15.26
CA ARG A 172 2.55 3.37 -15.97
C ARG A 172 1.83 3.37 -17.30
N ARG A 173 1.46 4.54 -17.79
CA ARG A 173 0.80 4.66 -19.10
C ARG A 173 1.58 4.00 -20.23
N ALA A 174 2.91 4.02 -20.18
CA ALA A 174 3.77 3.36 -21.16
C ALA A 174 3.64 1.83 -21.16
N ASP A 175 3.16 1.23 -20.06
CA ASP A 175 3.01 -0.21 -19.86
C ASP A 175 1.53 -0.65 -20.02
N LEU A 176 0.61 0.28 -20.24
CA LEU A 176 -0.80 -0.01 -20.51
C LEU A 176 -1.01 -0.36 -21.99
N PRO A 177 -2.06 -1.16 -22.30
CA PRO A 177 -2.51 -1.33 -23.68
C PRO A 177 -2.81 0.04 -24.29
N VAL A 178 -2.23 0.30 -25.47
CA VAL A 178 -2.62 1.48 -26.26
C VAL A 178 -3.95 1.12 -26.92
N ASP A 179 -5.01 1.88 -26.64
CA ASP A 179 -6.22 1.84 -27.44
C ASP A 179 -5.86 2.31 -28.85
N ILE A 180 -5.68 1.37 -29.77
CA ILE A 180 -5.57 1.66 -31.21
C ILE A 180 -7.00 1.85 -31.71
N PRO A 181 -7.41 3.07 -32.13
CA PRO A 181 -8.75 3.31 -32.65
C PRO A 181 -9.03 2.57 -33.96
#